data_AF-A0A222EQQ2-F1
#
_entry.id   AF-A0A222EQQ2-F1
#
_cell.length_a   1.000
_cell.length_b   1.000
_cell.length_c   1.000
_cell.angle_alpha   90.00
_cell.angle_beta   90.00
_cell.angle_gamma   90.00
#
_symmetry.space_group_name_H-M   'P 1'
#
loop_
_entity.id
_entity.type
_entity.pdbx_description
1 polymer ?
#
loop_
_entity_poly.entity_id
_entity_poly.type
_entity_poly.pdbx_seq_one_letter_code
_entity_poly.pdbx_strand_id
1 'polypeptide(L)'
;MNGLAKGGIITSFIGAGFSCIFGLLFILAGTISFGFSSIGGLSSGIFIIIGVLSLILPIVIIVTGAMALSKGSNQARIACGIIALVSILFSWAAYFIPFLLFLIGGILTLCGKKN
;
A
#
# COMPACT_ATOMS: atom_id res chain seq x y z
N MET A 1 -0.66 4.36 -25.78
CA MET A 1 0.33 4.13 -24.72
C MET A 1 -0.16 3.07 -23.71
N ASN A 2 -0.38 1.84 -24.18
CA ASN A 2 -1.04 0.78 -23.37
C ASN A 2 -0.15 0.19 -22.27
N GLY A 3 1.16 0.45 -22.32
CA GLY A 3 2.13 0.00 -21.32
C GLY A 3 2.06 0.76 -20.00
N LEU A 4 1.59 2.01 -19.98
CA LEU A 4 1.61 2.84 -18.77
C LEU A 4 0.69 2.30 -17.66
N ALA A 5 -0.52 1.86 -18.02
CA ALA A 5 -1.45 1.31 -17.03
C ALA A 5 -0.91 0.03 -16.39
N LYS A 6 -0.31 -0.86 -17.18
CA LYS A 6 0.31 -2.08 -16.66
C LYS A 6 1.53 -1.76 -15.82
N GLY A 7 2.37 -0.83 -16.27
CA GLY A 7 3.54 -0.36 -15.52
C GLY A 7 3.18 0.22 -14.16
N GLY A 8 2.12 1.03 -14.09
CA GLY A 8 1.60 1.59 -12.84
C GLY A 8 1.08 0.55 -11.85
N ILE A 9 0.40 -0.50 -12.35
CA ILE A 9 -0.09 -1.58 -11.48
C ILE A 9 1.10 -2.39 -10.94
N ILE A 10 2.11 -2.67 -11.77
CA ILE A 10 3.31 -3.41 -11.34
C ILE A 10 4.10 -2.61 -10.30
N THR A 11 4.31 -1.31 -10.50
CA THR A 11 4.98 -0.46 -9.49
C THR A 11 4.18 -0.39 -8.20
N SER A 12 2.84 -0.39 -8.28
CA SER A 12 1.97 -0.47 -7.11
C SER A 12 2.09 -1.82 -6.39
N PHE A 13 2.31 -2.94 -7.09
CA PHE A 13 2.59 -4.23 -6.45
C PHE A 13 3.93 -4.25 -5.73
N ILE A 14 4.97 -3.65 -6.32
CA ILE A 14 6.28 -3.54 -5.67
C ILE A 14 6.15 -2.68 -4.40
N GLY A 15 5.45 -1.54 -4.50
CA GLY A 15 5.13 -0.69 -3.34
C GLY A 15 4.36 -1.43 -2.24
N ALA A 16 3.36 -2.22 -2.63
CA ALA A 16 2.58 -3.09 -1.74
C ALA A 16 3.46 -4.12 -1.03
N GLY A 17 4.40 -4.76 -1.75
CA GLY A 17 5.35 -5.70 -1.15
C GLY A 17 6.22 -5.07 -0.07
N PHE A 18 6.83 -3.91 -0.36
CA PHE A 18 7.61 -3.18 0.65
C PHE A 18 6.74 -2.73 1.83
N SER A 19 5.55 -2.19 1.57
CA SER A 19 4.61 -1.75 2.61
C SER A 19 4.21 -2.90 3.56
N CYS A 20 4.05 -4.12 3.04
CA CYS A 20 3.79 -5.30 3.86
C CYS A 20 4.97 -5.65 4.76
N ILE A 21 6.20 -5.66 4.23
CA ILE A 21 7.41 -5.96 5.02
C ILE A 21 7.58 -4.95 6.16
N PHE A 22 7.47 -3.65 5.85
CA PHE A 22 7.56 -2.60 6.87
C PHE A 22 6.40 -2.64 7.86
N GLY A 23 5.16 -2.90 7.40
CA GLY A 23 4.01 -3.09 8.28
C GLY A 23 4.23 -4.22 9.31
N LEU A 24 4.84 -5.32 8.88
CA LEU A 24 5.18 -6.45 9.75
C LEU A 24 6.25 -6.08 10.79
N LEU A 25 7.26 -5.30 10.40
CA LEU A 25 8.27 -4.76 11.32
C LEU A 25 7.65 -3.80 12.35
N PHE A 26 6.70 -2.95 11.94
CA PHE A 26 5.98 -2.04 12.85
C PHE A 26 5.13 -2.78 13.86
N ILE A 27 4.42 -3.84 13.44
CA ILE A 27 3.65 -4.68 14.36
C ILE A 27 4.60 -5.32 15.37
N LEU A 28 5.71 -5.91 14.93
CA LEU A 28 6.70 -6.55 15.80
C LEU A 28 7.31 -5.57 16.82
N ALA A 29 7.69 -4.37 16.38
CA ALA A 29 8.20 -3.32 17.26
C ALA A 29 7.14 -2.85 18.28
N GLY A 30 5.87 -2.76 17.86
CA GLY A 30 4.74 -2.42 18.72
C GLY A 30 4.49 -3.48 19.81
N THR A 31 4.54 -4.77 19.49
CA THR A 31 4.36 -5.86 20.47
C THR A 31 5.52 -5.95 21.45
N ILE A 32 6.78 -5.81 20.98
CA ILE A 32 7.96 -5.81 21.87
C ILE A 32 7.88 -4.63 22.85
N SER A 33 7.51 -3.44 22.37
CA SER A 33 7.37 -2.25 23.22
C SER A 33 6.23 -2.37 24.24
N PHE A 34 5.12 -3.05 23.89
CA PHE A 34 4.02 -3.33 24.80
C PHE A 34 4.41 -4.28 25.94
N GLY A 35 5.32 -5.22 25.70
CA GLY A 35 5.78 -6.20 26.69
C GLY A 35 6.71 -5.63 27.77
N PHE A 36 7.37 -4.50 27.50
CA PHE A 36 8.39 -3.91 28.39
C PHE A 36 7.95 -2.61 29.09
N SER A 37 6.81 -2.02 28.74
CA SER A 37 6.39 -0.73 29.31
C SER A 37 4.88 -0.63 29.44
N SER A 38 4.34 -1.10 30.56
CA SER A 38 2.92 -1.01 30.95
C SER A 38 2.40 0.42 31.17
N ILE A 39 3.25 1.45 30.99
CA ILE A 39 2.94 2.86 31.29
C ILE A 39 2.84 3.72 29.99
N GLY A 40 3.21 3.18 28.82
CA GLY A 40 3.25 3.90 27.53
C GLY A 40 2.13 3.59 26.53
N GLY A 41 0.96 3.12 26.99
CA GLY A 41 -0.04 2.42 26.15
C GLY A 41 -0.65 3.17 24.95
N LEU A 42 -0.48 4.49 24.84
CA LEU A 42 -1.04 5.29 23.74
C LEU A 42 -0.15 5.28 22.48
N SER A 43 1.17 5.32 22.62
CA SER A 43 2.08 5.36 21.47
C SER A 43 2.20 4.00 20.79
N SER A 44 2.26 2.92 21.59
CA SER A 44 2.37 1.55 21.11
C SER A 44 1.08 1.05 20.44
N GLY A 45 -0.09 1.52 20.86
CA GLY A 45 -1.37 1.24 20.17
C GLY A 45 -1.44 1.86 18.76
N ILE A 46 -0.92 3.08 18.59
CA ILE A 46 -0.88 3.77 17.28
C ILE A 46 0.02 3.00 16.29
N PHE A 47 1.17 2.49 16.74
CA PHE A 47 2.06 1.69 15.89
C PHE A 47 1.40 0.40 15.39
N ILE A 48 0.62 -0.28 16.23
CA ILE A 48 -0.10 -1.49 15.84
C ILE A 48 -1.19 -1.16 14.82
N ILE A 49 -1.97 -0.10 15.02
CA ILE A 49 -3.04 0.31 14.09
C ILE A 49 -2.45 0.70 12.72
N ILE A 50 -1.38 1.50 12.70
CA ILE A 50 -0.69 1.87 11.47
C ILE A 50 -0.11 0.63 10.78
N GLY A 51 0.48 -0.30 11.54
CA GLY A 51 1.02 -1.55 11.00
C GLY A 51 -0.06 -2.43 10.34
N VAL A 52 -1.24 -2.56 10.97
CA VAL A 52 -2.37 -3.32 10.41
C VAL A 52 -2.93 -2.67 9.14
N LEU A 53 -3.10 -1.34 9.13
CA LEU A 53 -3.53 -0.63 7.93
C LEU A 53 -2.51 -0.76 6.79
N SER A 54 -1.22 -0.73 7.13
CA SER A 54 -0.10 -0.97 6.21
C SER A 54 -0.01 -2.41 5.68
N LEU A 55 -0.86 -3.33 6.15
CA LEU A 55 -1.03 -4.69 5.59
C LEU A 55 -2.32 -4.80 4.77
N ILE A 56 -3.43 -4.28 5.28
CA ILE A 56 -4.74 -4.40 4.62
C ILE A 56 -4.75 -3.65 3.28
N LEU A 57 -4.27 -2.40 3.25
CA LEU A 57 -4.28 -1.57 2.04
C LEU A 57 -3.46 -2.19 0.89
N PRO A 58 -2.22 -2.66 1.10
CA PRO A 58 -1.47 -3.42 0.10
C PRO A 58 -2.20 -4.66 -0.44
N ILE A 59 -2.88 -5.42 0.41
CA ILE A 59 -3.63 -6.60 -0.02
C ILE A 59 -4.76 -6.18 -0.98
N VAL A 60 -5.47 -5.10 -0.67
CA VAL A 60 -6.53 -4.59 -1.55
C VAL A 60 -5.95 -4.08 -2.88
N ILE A 61 -4.78 -3.43 -2.88
CA ILE A 61 -4.06 -3.05 -4.11
C ILE A 61 -3.69 -4.28 -4.92
N ILE A 62 -3.18 -5.34 -4.28
CA ILE A 62 -2.81 -6.59 -4.96
C ILE A 62 -4.04 -7.21 -5.64
N VAL A 63 -5.16 -7.31 -4.92
CA VAL A 63 -6.40 -7.90 -5.45
C VAL A 63 -6.97 -7.05 -6.60
N THR A 64 -7.11 -5.73 -6.39
CA THR A 64 -7.69 -4.85 -7.42
C THR A 64 -6.79 -4.70 -8.64
N GLY A 65 -5.47 -4.62 -8.45
CA GLY A 65 -4.49 -4.65 -9.53
C GLY A 65 -4.50 -5.96 -10.31
N ALA A 66 -4.61 -7.11 -9.62
CA ALA A 66 -4.69 -8.42 -10.26
C ALA A 66 -6.00 -8.58 -11.06
N MET A 67 -7.12 -8.07 -10.55
CA MET A 67 -8.38 -8.02 -11.29
C MET A 67 -8.30 -7.09 -12.50
N ALA A 68 -7.62 -5.94 -12.37
CA ALA A 68 -7.40 -5.02 -13.49
C ALA A 68 -6.53 -5.63 -14.60
N LEU A 69 -5.51 -6.41 -14.23
CA LEU A 69 -4.63 -7.11 -15.18
C LEU A 69 -5.28 -8.34 -15.83
N SER A 70 -5.98 -9.17 -15.04
CA SER A 70 -6.54 -10.44 -15.52
C SER A 70 -7.85 -10.28 -16.29
N LYS A 71 -8.77 -9.45 -15.78
CA LYS A 71 -10.10 -9.24 -16.39
C LYS A 71 -10.15 -8.00 -17.28
N GLY A 72 -9.07 -7.21 -17.34
CA GLY A 72 -9.07 -5.95 -18.08
C GLY A 72 -10.23 -5.04 -17.64
N SER A 73 -10.58 -4.99 -16.36
CA SER A 73 -11.70 -4.14 -15.89
C SER A 73 -11.23 -2.70 -15.69
N ASN A 74 -11.93 -1.74 -16.31
CA ASN A 74 -11.63 -0.32 -16.16
C ASN A 74 -11.90 0.17 -14.74
N GLN A 75 -12.99 -0.31 -14.15
CA GLN A 75 -13.36 0.02 -12.77
C GLN A 75 -12.32 -0.51 -11.79
N ALA A 76 -11.84 -1.75 -11.97
CA ALA A 76 -10.81 -2.33 -11.10
C ALA A 76 -9.49 -1.56 -11.18
N ARG A 77 -9.13 -1.07 -12.38
CA ARG A 77 -7.93 -0.24 -12.57
C ARG A 77 -8.05 1.11 -11.87
N ILE A 78 -9.17 1.80 -12.04
CA ILE A 78 -9.41 3.10 -11.39
C ILE A 78 -9.43 2.91 -9.87
N ALA A 79 -10.09 1.86 -9.38
CA ALA A 79 -10.07 1.49 -7.97
C ALA A 79 -8.64 1.24 -7.47
N CYS A 80 -7.83 0.46 -8.19
CA CYS A 80 -6.42 0.22 -7.86
C CYS A 80 -5.63 1.53 -7.77
N GLY A 81 -5.80 2.44 -8.73
CA GLY A 81 -5.11 3.73 -8.73
C GLY A 81 -5.53 4.66 -7.58
N ILE A 82 -6.84 4.74 -7.29
CA ILE A 82 -7.36 5.52 -6.17
C ILE A 82 -6.88 4.95 -4.84
N ILE A 83 -6.96 3.63 -4.66
CA ILE A 83 -6.54 2.96 -3.43
C ILE A 83 -5.02 3.10 -3.25
N ALA A 84 -4.23 3.03 -4.32
CA ALA A 84 -2.80 3.34 -4.28
C ALA A 84 -2.55 4.76 -3.78
N LEU A 85 -3.29 5.76 -4.26
CA LEU A 85 -3.17 7.15 -3.78
C LEU A 85 -3.62 7.31 -2.32
N VAL A 86 -4.67 6.63 -1.89
CA VAL A 86 -5.11 6.66 -0.48
C VAL A 86 -4.09 6.00 0.44
N SER A 87 -3.43 4.94 -0.04
CA SER A 87 -2.41 4.21 0.71
C SER A 87 -1.19 5.06 1.05
N ILE A 88 -0.92 6.12 0.27
CA ILE A 88 0.14 7.10 0.52
C ILE A 88 0.01 7.74 1.92
N LEU A 89 -1.22 8.02 2.38
CA LEU A 89 -1.48 8.64 3.69
C LEU A 89 -0.97 7.77 4.85
N PHE A 90 -0.95 6.45 4.65
CA PHE A 90 -0.50 5.48 5.65
C PHE A 90 0.96 5.09 5.41
N SER A 91 1.38 5.02 4.14
CA SER A 91 2.75 4.68 3.76
C SER A 91 3.76 5.78 4.03
N TRP A 92 3.35 7.05 4.20
CA TRP A 92 4.18 8.10 4.83
C TRP A 92 4.85 7.58 6.11
N ALA A 93 4.09 6.83 6.93
CA ALA A 93 4.56 6.38 8.24
C ALA A 93 5.49 5.17 8.11
N ALA A 94 5.38 4.45 6.99
CA ALA A 94 6.11 3.24 6.68
C ALA A 94 7.32 3.45 5.74
N TYR A 95 7.82 4.69 5.58
CA TYR A 95 8.98 5.13 4.79
C TYR A 95 8.71 5.77 3.42
N PHE A 96 9.69 6.58 2.98
CA PHE A 96 9.71 7.33 1.72
C PHE A 96 9.64 6.45 0.46
N ILE A 97 10.15 5.21 0.52
CA ILE A 97 10.20 4.30 -0.64
C ILE A 97 8.78 3.80 -1.03
N PRO A 98 7.99 3.18 -0.13
CA PRO A 98 6.59 2.83 -0.41
C PRO A 98 5.76 4.02 -0.90
N PHE A 99 5.96 5.19 -0.29
CA PHE A 99 5.30 6.43 -0.67
C PHE A 99 5.51 6.78 -2.16
N LEU A 100 6.76 6.81 -2.63
CA LEU A 100 7.07 7.12 -4.03
C LEU A 100 6.52 6.08 -4.99
N LEU A 101 6.60 4.79 -4.62
CA LEU A 101 6.10 3.70 -5.47
C LEU A 101 4.58 3.74 -5.63
N PHE A 102 3.84 4.05 -4.57
CA PHE A 102 2.39 4.23 -4.66
C PHE A 102 1.98 5.51 -5.37
N LEU A 103 2.74 6.60 -5.22
CA LEU A 103 2.49 7.84 -5.96
C LEU A 103 2.68 7.64 -7.46
N ILE A 104 3.85 7.15 -7.86
CA ILE A 104 4.18 6.90 -9.27
C ILE A 104 3.25 5.82 -9.82
N GLY A 105 3.04 4.73 -9.09
CA GLY A 105 2.15 3.64 -9.50
C GLY A 105 0.70 4.07 -9.65
N GLY A 106 0.15 4.83 -8.70
CA GLY A 106 -1.21 5.36 -8.76
C GLY A 106 -1.42 6.30 -9.95
N ILE A 107 -0.51 7.26 -10.14
CA ILE A 107 -0.58 8.21 -11.26
C ILE A 107 -0.49 7.48 -12.62
N LEU A 108 0.50 6.59 -12.79
CA LEU A 108 0.66 5.83 -14.03
C LEU A 108 -0.55 4.91 -14.31
N THR A 109 -1.14 4.33 -13.27
CA THR A 109 -2.34 3.49 -13.37
C THR A 109 -3.58 4.28 -13.82
N LEU A 110 -3.75 5.50 -13.31
CA LEU A 110 -4.87 6.39 -13.65
C LEU A 110 -4.70 7.05 -15.02
N CYS A 111 -3.49 7.52 -15.35
CA CYS A 111 -3.18 8.17 -16.62
C CYS A 111 -3.02 7.19 -17.79
N GLY A 112 -2.81 5.89 -17.52
CA GLY A 112 -2.71 4.89 -18.57
C GLY A 112 -4.02 4.71 -19.33
N LYS A 113 -3.98 4.51 -20.65
CA LYS A 113 -5.18 4.19 -21.45
C LYS A 113 -5.47 2.69 -21.39
N LYS A 114 -6.75 2.33 -21.28
CA LYS A 114 -7.19 0.94 -21.31
C LYS A 114 -7.18 0.45 -22.77
N ASN A 115 -6.69 -0.76 -22.98
CA ASN A 115 -7.12 -1.53 -24.15
C ASN A 115 -8.45 -2.19 -23.81
#